data_AF-A0A6J6XWX3-F1
#
_entry.id   AF-A0A6J6XWX3-F1
#
_cell.length_a   1.000
_cell.length_b   1.000
_cell.length_c   1.000
_cell.angle_alpha   90.00
_cell.angle_beta   90.00
_cell.angle_gamma   90.00
#
_symmetry.space_group_name_H-M   'P 1'
#
loop_
_entity.id
_entity.type
_entity.pdbx_description
1 polymer ?
#
loop_
_entity_poly.entity_id
_entity_poly.type
_entity_poly.pdbx_seq_one_letter_code
_entity_poly.pdbx_strand_id
1 'polypeptide(L)'
;MESAAIEVSHADGTVDRIEFEPLYTFRMRGIGYSHPHWSHGSLHGTLEVGSESIPLGEFNPQDPSCIHIQTLCKVRMGDRVGVGVLEQLSFGPHEPTGLTGMVDGWNPA
;
A
#
# COMPACT_ATOMS: atom_id res chain seq x y z
N MET A 1 4.79 0.88 -12.54
CA MET A 1 3.66 0.10 -13.07
C MET A 1 2.81 1.06 -13.88
N GLU A 2 2.61 0.80 -15.17
CA GLU A 2 1.83 1.71 -16.03
C GLU A 2 0.32 1.47 -15.93
N SER A 3 -0.09 0.23 -15.61
CA SER A 3 -1.47 -0.14 -15.27
C SER A 3 -1.50 -1.50 -14.57
N ALA A 4 -2.62 -1.84 -13.94
CA ALA A 4 -2.92 -3.17 -13.42
C ALA A 4 -4.39 -3.54 -13.68
N ALA A 5 -4.73 -4.83 -13.63
CA ALA A 5 -6.11 -5.28 -13.63
C ALA A 5 -6.33 -6.42 -12.64
N ILE A 6 -7.51 -6.45 -12.04
CA ILE A 6 -7.97 -7.51 -11.14
C ILE A 6 -9.27 -8.06 -11.70
N GLU A 7 -9.40 -9.39 -11.71
CA GLU A 7 -10.65 -10.07 -12.01
C GLU A 7 -11.30 -10.52 -10.70
N VAL A 8 -12.56 -10.15 -10.54
CA VAL A 8 -13.37 -10.47 -9.37
C VAL A 8 -14.46 -11.44 -9.81
N SER A 9 -14.30 -12.71 -9.43
CA SER A 9 -15.31 -13.73 -9.65
C SER A 9 -16.37 -13.68 -8.55
N HIS A 10 -17.64 -13.57 -8.94
CA HIS A 10 -18.78 -13.54 -8.03
C HIS A 10 -19.42 -14.93 -7.88
N ALA A 11 -20.20 -15.10 -6.82
CA ALA A 11 -20.86 -16.38 -6.51
C ALA A 11 -21.90 -16.80 -7.56
N ASP A 12 -22.45 -15.85 -8.32
CA ASP A 12 -23.41 -16.11 -9.41
C ASP A 12 -22.73 -16.49 -10.74
N GLY A 13 -21.40 -16.59 -10.74
CA GLY A 13 -20.59 -16.94 -11.91
C GLY A 13 -20.24 -15.75 -12.81
N THR A 14 -20.68 -14.54 -12.50
CA THR A 14 -20.22 -13.34 -13.19
C THR A 14 -18.78 -13.00 -12.80
N VAL A 15 -18.05 -12.35 -13.72
CA VAL A 15 -16.68 -11.89 -13.48
C VAL A 15 -16.60 -10.42 -13.86
N ASP A 16 -16.25 -9.58 -12.90
CA ASP A 16 -15.93 -8.17 -13.14
C ASP A 16 -14.42 -8.03 -13.37
N ARG A 17 -14.04 -7.30 -14.43
CA ARG A 17 -12.67 -6.85 -14.64
C ARG A 17 -12.54 -5.40 -14.19
N ILE A 18 -11.61 -5.15 -13.28
CA ILE A 18 -11.31 -3.83 -12.73
C ILE A 18 -9.93 -3.41 -13.19
N GLU A 19 -9.84 -2.28 -13.89
CA GLU A 19 -8.59 -1.73 -14.43
C GLU A 19 -8.14 -0.52 -13.61
N PHE A 20 -6.85 -0.46 -13.29
CA PHE A 20 -6.25 0.54 -12.40
C PHE A 20 -5.18 1.33 -13.15
N GLU A 21 -5.33 2.65 -13.15
CA GLU A 21 -4.32 3.64 -13.57
C GLU A 21 -3.76 4.31 -12.31
N PRO A 22 -2.50 4.03 -11.91
CA PRO A 22 -1.92 4.57 -10.69
C PRO A 22 -1.61 6.07 -10.83
N LEU A 23 -1.98 6.85 -9.81
CA LEU A 23 -1.77 8.30 -9.74
C LEU A 23 -0.68 8.67 -8.74
N TYR A 24 -0.80 8.20 -7.49
CA TYR A 24 0.11 8.55 -6.39
C TYR A 24 0.26 7.41 -5.40
N THR A 25 1.40 7.34 -4.73
CA THR A 25 1.63 6.43 -3.59
C THR A 25 1.48 7.17 -2.28
N PHE A 26 0.53 6.73 -1.47
CA PHE A 26 0.35 7.15 -0.08
C PHE A 26 1.01 6.13 0.85
N ARG A 27 1.87 6.59 1.77
CA ARG A 27 2.56 5.73 2.74
C ARG A 27 1.83 5.78 4.07
N MET A 28 1.39 4.62 4.55
CA MET A 28 0.50 4.53 5.70
C MET A 28 1.19 4.89 7.04
N ARG A 29 2.54 4.90 7.07
CA ARG A 29 3.36 5.41 8.18
C ARG A 29 2.92 6.80 8.65
N GLY A 30 2.56 7.69 7.72
CA GLY A 30 2.17 9.07 8.02
C GLY A 30 0.87 9.20 8.83
N ILE A 31 0.05 8.14 8.86
CA ILE A 31 -1.17 8.04 9.69
C ILE A 31 -1.06 6.94 10.74
N GLY A 32 0.17 6.49 11.02
CA GLY A 32 0.52 5.67 12.17
C GLY A 32 0.62 4.16 11.95
N TYR A 33 0.30 3.64 10.76
CA TYR A 33 0.44 2.20 10.53
C TYR A 33 1.91 1.78 10.58
N SER A 34 2.22 0.82 11.46
CA SER A 34 3.57 0.34 11.75
C SER A 34 4.54 1.42 12.27
N HIS A 35 4.04 2.59 12.68
CA HIS A 35 4.87 3.65 13.24
C HIS A 35 5.28 3.29 14.69
N PRO A 36 6.57 3.39 15.07
CA PRO A 36 7.06 2.90 16.37
C PRO A 36 6.52 3.67 17.58
N HIS A 37 6.27 4.98 17.42
CA HIS A 37 5.71 5.85 18.48
C HIS A 37 4.24 6.20 18.24
N TRP A 38 3.95 6.92 17.15
CA TRP A 38 2.60 7.32 16.70
C TRP A 38 1.79 6.18 16.05
N SER A 39 1.67 5.04 16.74
CA SER A 39 0.94 3.88 16.21
C SER A 39 -0.52 4.24 15.90
N HIS A 40 -1.09 3.66 14.85
CA HIS A 40 -2.47 3.94 14.45
C HIS A 40 -3.44 3.60 15.59
N GLY A 41 -4.16 4.62 16.08
CA GLY A 41 -5.12 4.48 17.18
C GLY A 41 -4.52 4.38 18.59
N SER A 42 -3.22 4.63 18.78
CA SER A 42 -2.63 4.64 20.13
C SER A 42 -3.01 5.88 20.95
N LEU A 43 -3.10 5.70 22.26
CA LEU A 43 -3.31 6.78 23.23
C LEU A 43 -1.98 7.45 23.59
N HIS A 44 -1.91 8.77 23.42
CA HIS A 44 -0.71 9.59 23.66
C HIS A 44 -0.84 10.52 24.88
N GLY A 45 -1.84 10.29 25.74
CA GLY A 45 -2.19 11.18 26.84
C GLY A 45 -3.04 12.36 26.38
N THR A 46 -3.05 13.44 27.18
CA THR A 46 -3.96 14.58 26.97
C THR A 46 -3.61 15.41 25.72
N LEU A 47 -2.31 15.60 25.45
CA LEU A 47 -1.81 16.31 24.29
C LEU A 47 -0.36 15.92 24.04
N GLU A 48 -0.10 15.38 22.86
CA GLU A 48 1.26 15.14 22.36
C GLU A 48 1.29 15.59 20.89
N VAL A 49 2.37 16.23 20.47
CA VAL A 49 2.56 16.71 19.10
C VAL A 49 3.94 16.27 18.63
N GLY A 50 4.04 15.81 17.39
CA GLY A 50 5.29 15.43 16.76
C GLY A 50 5.28 15.70 15.27
N SER A 51 6.47 15.69 14.68
CA SER A 51 6.69 15.79 13.24
C SER A 51 7.91 14.98 12.86
N GLU A 52 7.94 14.46 11.65
CA GLU A 52 9.10 13.76 11.10
C GLU A 52 9.48 14.38 9.75
N SER A 53 10.77 14.33 9.44
CA SER A 53 11.31 14.74 8.15
C SER A 53 12.38 13.74 7.76
N ILE A 54 12.21 13.12 6.60
CA ILE A 54 13.10 12.07 6.11
C ILE A 54 13.79 12.59 4.86
N PRO A 55 15.13 12.73 4.86
CA PRO A 55 15.88 13.02 3.64
C PRO A 55 15.63 11.92 2.60
N LEU A 56 15.38 12.29 1.35
CA LEU A 56 15.08 11.31 0.30
C LEU A 56 16.20 10.28 0.10
N GLY A 57 17.46 10.69 0.29
CA GLY A 57 18.62 9.79 0.19
C GLY A 57 18.77 8.81 1.36
N GLU A 58 18.04 9.03 2.46
CA GLU A 58 18.04 8.18 3.65
C GLU A 58 16.76 7.32 3.74
N PHE A 59 15.80 7.53 2.83
CA PHE A 59 14.56 6.77 2.82
C PHE A 59 14.81 5.31 2.42
N ASN A 60 14.56 4.39 3.37
CA ASN A 60 14.58 2.96 3.10
C ASN A 60 13.17 2.44 2.80
N PRO A 61 12.85 2.05 1.55
CA PRO A 61 11.54 1.49 1.21
C PRO A 61 11.26 0.11 1.85
N GLN A 62 12.30 -0.60 2.31
CA GLN A 62 12.19 -1.89 3.00
C GLN A 62 12.05 -1.75 4.52
N ASP A 63 12.02 -0.53 5.06
CA ASP A 63 11.73 -0.33 6.49
C ASP A 63 10.32 -0.91 6.79
N PRO A 64 10.16 -1.79 7.79
CA PRO A 64 8.86 -2.38 8.15
C PRO A 64 7.78 -1.34 8.47
N SER A 65 8.16 -0.14 8.90
CA SER A 65 7.24 0.98 9.11
C SER A 65 6.80 1.65 7.81
N CYS A 66 7.45 1.38 6.68
CA CYS A 66 7.21 2.02 5.38
C CYS A 66 6.61 1.10 4.31
N ILE A 67 6.56 -0.23 4.52
CA ILE A 67 6.08 -1.20 3.51
C ILE A 67 4.56 -1.20 3.32
N HIS A 68 3.79 -0.65 4.27
CA HIS A 68 2.34 -0.50 4.13
C HIS A 68 2.02 0.76 3.33
N ILE A 69 1.48 0.55 2.13
CA ILE A 69 1.16 1.63 1.19
C ILE A 69 -0.26 1.50 0.66
N GLN A 70 -0.79 2.62 0.18
CA GLN A 70 -1.98 2.68 -0.65
C GLN A 70 -1.63 3.42 -1.93
N THR A 71 -1.88 2.80 -3.07
CA THR A 71 -1.74 3.48 -4.36
C THR A 71 -3.10 4.09 -4.74
N LEU A 72 -3.18 5.41 -4.82
CA LEU A 72 -4.34 6.09 -5.36
C LEU A 72 -4.42 5.82 -6.86
N CYS A 73 -5.54 5.30 -7.31
CA CYS A 73 -5.76 4.90 -8.70
C CYS A 73 -7.02 5.57 -9.25
N LYS A 74 -7.00 5.94 -10.52
CA LYS A 74 -8.22 6.02 -11.32
C LYS A 74 -8.60 4.59 -11.73
N VAL A 75 -9.87 4.26 -11.60
CA VAL A 75 -10.34 2.87 -11.73
C VAL A 75 -11.50 2.79 -12.71
N ARG A 76 -11.51 1.74 -13.53
CA ARG A 76 -12.60 1.43 -14.47
C ARG A 76 -13.12 0.01 -14.26
N MET A 77 -14.44 -0.15 -14.26
CA MET A 77 -15.12 -1.44 -14.24
C MET A 77 -16.30 -1.38 -15.20
N GLY A 78 -16.08 -1.85 -16.43
CA GLY A 78 -17.01 -1.66 -17.54
C GLY A 78 -17.18 -0.17 -17.90
N ASP A 79 -18.42 0.31 -17.88
CA ASP A 79 -18.79 1.71 -18.11
C ASP A 79 -18.59 2.61 -16.87
N ARG A 80 -18.44 2.02 -15.68
CA ARG A 80 -18.23 2.74 -14.41
C ARG A 80 -16.78 3.21 -14.29
N VAL A 81 -16.61 4.47 -13.91
CA VAL A 81 -15.31 5.10 -13.66
C VAL A 81 -15.31 5.76 -12.30
N GLY A 82 -14.23 5.60 -11.55
CA GLY A 82 -14.07 6.21 -10.24
C GLY A 82 -12.62 6.43 -9.86
N VAL A 83 -12.43 6.86 -8.62
CA VAL A 83 -11.13 6.95 -7.96
C VAL A 83 -11.18 6.08 -6.73
N GLY A 84 -10.15 5.28 -6.50
CA GLY A 84 -10.04 4.38 -5.37
C GLY A 84 -8.59 4.16 -4.98
N VAL A 85 -8.36 3.45 -3.86
CA VAL A 85 -7.02 3.07 -3.43
C VAL A 85 -6.84 1.56 -3.58
N LEU A 86 -5.68 1.16 -4.11
CA LEU A 86 -5.19 -0.20 -4.00
C LEU A 86 -4.30 -0.28 -2.75
N GLU A 87 -4.79 -0.90 -1.70
CA GLU A 87 -4.04 -1.12 -0.47
C GLU A 87 -3.09 -2.32 -0.61
N GLN A 88 -1.84 -2.13 -0.20
CA GLN A 88 -0.77 -3.09 -0.41
C GLN A 88 0.01 -3.23 0.88
N LEU A 89 0.00 -4.46 1.39
CA LEU A 89 0.80 -4.87 2.53
C LEU A 89 1.12 -6.35 2.33
N SER A 90 2.36 -6.62 1.94
CA SER A 90 2.82 -7.96 1.58
C SER A 90 3.82 -8.45 2.62
N PHE A 91 3.62 -9.67 3.11
CA PHE A 91 4.49 -10.32 4.07
C PHE A 91 4.75 -11.76 3.66
N GLY A 92 5.96 -12.23 3.95
CA GLY A 92 6.31 -13.64 3.80
C GLY A 92 6.72 -14.02 2.38
N PRO A 93 7.19 -15.26 2.21
CA PRO A 93 7.68 -15.74 0.94
C PRO A 93 6.56 -15.86 -0.09
N HIS A 94 6.80 -15.36 -1.30
CA HIS A 94 5.91 -15.47 -2.44
C HIS A 94 6.72 -15.59 -3.72
N GLU A 95 6.82 -16.83 -4.22
CA GLU A 95 7.67 -17.20 -5.37
C GLU A 95 7.38 -16.35 -6.62
N PRO A 96 6.13 -16.10 -7.02
CA PRO A 96 5.86 -15.30 -8.23
C PRO A 96 6.36 -13.85 -8.16
N THR A 97 6.49 -13.28 -6.95
CA THR A 97 7.01 -11.92 -6.76
C THR A 97 8.44 -11.90 -6.25
N GLY A 98 9.08 -13.05 -6.03
CA GLY A 98 10.43 -13.14 -5.50
C GLY A 98 10.59 -12.68 -4.04
N LEU A 99 9.49 -12.56 -3.28
CA LEU A 99 9.58 -12.26 -1.84
C LEU A 99 10.07 -13.51 -1.11
N THR A 100 11.01 -13.35 -0.18
CA THR A 100 11.67 -14.47 0.52
C THR A 100 11.57 -14.38 2.05
N GLY A 101 11.32 -13.19 2.59
CA GLY A 101 11.29 -12.90 4.02
C GLY A 101 10.01 -12.22 4.45
N MET A 102 9.99 -11.73 5.69
CA MET A 102 8.82 -11.07 6.25
C MET A 102 8.66 -9.63 5.73
N VAL A 103 9.76 -8.91 5.51
CA VAL A 103 9.79 -7.46 5.23
C VAL A 103 10.85 -7.08 4.20
N ASP A 104 11.40 -8.06 3.49
CA ASP A 104 12.45 -7.88 2.49
C ASP A 104 11.97 -7.07 1.28
N GLY A 105 10.66 -7.02 1.03
CA GLY A 105 10.08 -6.23 -0.05
C GLY A 105 10.55 -6.69 -1.43
N TRP A 106 10.00 -6.10 -2.49
CA TRP A 106 10.40 -6.45 -3.86
C TRP A 106 11.75 -5.81 -4.21
N ASN A 107 12.71 -6.61 -4.67
CA ASN A 107 14.01 -6.16 -5.17
C ASN A 107 14.18 -6.58 -6.64
N PRO A 108 14.35 -5.64 -7.60
CA PRO A 108 14.59 -5.98 -9.01
C PRO A 108 15.99 -6.53 -9.32
N ALA A 109 16.89 -6.62 -8.33
CA ALA A 109 18.25 -7.12 -8.50
C ALA A 109 18.31 -8.63 -8.79
#